data_AF-A0A7W9NKG6-F1
#
_entry.id   AF-A0A7W9NKG6-F1
#
_cell.length_a   1.000
_cell.length_b   1.000
_cell.length_c   1.000
_cell.angle_alpha   90.00
_cell.angle_beta   90.00
_cell.angle_gamma   90.00
#
_symmetry.space_group_name_H-M   'P 1'
#
loop_
_entity.id
_entity.type
_entity.pdbx_description
1 polymer ?
#
loop_
_entity_poly.entity_id
_entity_poly.type
_entity_poly.pdbx_seq_one_letter_code
_entity_poly.pdbx_strand_id
1 'polypeptide(L)'
;MNTERPRSPLAELSAAGVSVWLDDLSRELLAGGGLATLVADRHVVGVTTNPTIFASALSTGDRYDEQLHALAGSDLDDAVFAITRTEVRAGCDVLRPVNDRTDGVDGKVSIEVDPRLAGDTDATVHQTHALWDEVGRPNLMVRIPATTAGLPAITAAIAGGISVNVTLIFSLDRYRQVVDAFALGLEQAWRTGRDLSSMPAWRTRSTKDPSRPHAGNASPPTARIRNDRCGLPPQ
;
A
#
# COMPACT_ATOMS: atom_id res chain seq x y z
N MET A 1 -7.29 42.46 6.55
CA MET A 1 -8.35 41.42 6.55
C MET A 1 -7.66 40.10 6.29
N ASN A 2 -7.28 39.37 7.35
CA ASN A 2 -6.51 38.13 7.25
C ASN A 2 -7.50 36.97 7.19
N THR A 3 -7.91 36.58 6.00
CA THR A 3 -8.76 35.39 5.82
C THR A 3 -7.85 34.17 5.95
N GLU A 4 -7.73 33.65 7.17
CA GLU A 4 -7.18 32.30 7.38
C GLU A 4 -7.99 31.33 6.54
N ARG A 5 -7.33 30.65 5.60
CA ARG A 5 -7.93 29.50 4.92
C ARG A 5 -8.38 28.51 5.99
N PRO A 6 -9.61 27.96 5.90
CA PRO A 6 -10.04 26.92 6.84
C PRO A 6 -9.02 25.79 6.84
N ARG A 7 -8.56 25.39 8.04
CA ARG A 7 -7.55 24.35 8.21
C ARG A 7 -8.08 23.04 7.63
N SER A 8 -7.38 22.50 6.65
CA SER A 8 -7.68 21.20 6.04
C SER A 8 -7.33 20.10 7.04
N PRO A 9 -8.26 19.21 7.44
CA PRO A 9 -7.94 18.09 8.34
C PRO A 9 -6.79 17.21 7.85
N LEU A 10 -6.67 17.02 6.52
CA LEU A 10 -5.57 16.28 5.92
C LEU A 10 -4.24 17.02 6.06
N ALA A 11 -4.26 18.36 5.97
CA ALA A 11 -3.06 19.17 6.22
C ALA A 11 -2.62 19.07 7.69
N GLU A 12 -3.56 19.06 8.63
CA GLU A 12 -3.26 18.90 10.07
C GLU A 12 -2.65 17.51 10.35
N LEU A 13 -3.17 16.44 9.73
CA LEU A 13 -2.58 15.09 9.82
C LEU A 13 -1.17 15.03 9.24
N SER A 14 -0.95 15.60 8.05
CA SER A 14 0.38 15.64 7.44
C SER A 14 1.37 16.46 8.27
N ALA A 15 0.94 17.59 8.85
CA ALA A 15 1.78 18.39 9.75
C ALA A 15 2.13 17.63 11.05
N ALA A 16 1.31 16.68 11.47
CA ALA A 16 1.59 15.79 12.59
C ALA A 16 2.48 14.58 12.22
N GLY A 17 2.96 14.49 10.97
CA GLY A 17 3.82 13.41 10.49
C GLY A 17 3.07 12.18 9.98
N VAL A 18 1.76 12.28 9.71
CA VAL A 18 0.95 11.17 9.17
C VAL A 18 0.92 11.24 7.65
N SER A 19 1.41 10.19 6.99
CA SER A 19 1.26 9.99 5.53
C SER A 19 -0.19 9.65 5.18
N VAL A 20 -0.83 10.46 4.36
CA VAL A 20 -2.22 10.22 3.89
C VAL A 20 -2.20 9.43 2.59
N TRP A 21 -2.84 8.26 2.59
CA TRP A 21 -2.88 7.36 1.43
C TRP A 21 -4.32 7.21 0.93
N LEU A 22 -4.46 7.13 -0.39
CA LEU A 22 -5.73 6.85 -1.05
C LEU A 22 -5.91 5.34 -1.21
N ASP A 23 -7.09 4.83 -0.87
CA ASP A 23 -7.44 3.41 -1.07
C ASP A 23 -8.27 3.21 -2.34
N ASP A 24 -7.73 3.67 -3.45
CA ASP A 24 -8.34 3.56 -4.78
C ASP A 24 -7.28 3.80 -5.86
N LEU A 25 -7.36 3.06 -6.95
CA LEU A 25 -6.60 3.29 -8.18
C LEU A 25 -7.41 2.73 -9.35
N SER A 26 -7.73 3.61 -10.30
CA SER A 26 -8.44 3.24 -11.52
C SER A 26 -7.86 3.99 -12.71
N ARG A 27 -8.12 3.49 -13.91
CA ARG A 27 -7.79 4.18 -15.16
C ARG A 27 -8.35 5.59 -15.21
N GLU A 28 -9.58 5.75 -14.73
CA GLU A 28 -10.25 7.04 -14.71
C GLU A 28 -9.53 8.05 -13.82
N LEU A 29 -9.16 7.64 -12.60
CA LEU A 29 -8.44 8.49 -11.67
C LEU A 29 -7.08 8.93 -12.24
N LEU A 30 -6.40 8.04 -12.97
CA LEU A 30 -5.11 8.30 -13.59
C LEU A 30 -5.23 9.18 -14.84
N ALA A 31 -6.02 8.76 -15.83
CA ALA A 31 -6.15 9.45 -17.11
C ALA A 31 -6.80 10.84 -16.98
N GLY A 32 -7.70 11.02 -16.01
CA GLY A 32 -8.31 12.31 -15.71
C GLY A 32 -7.41 13.27 -14.92
N GLY A 33 -6.19 12.87 -14.54
CA GLY A 33 -5.30 13.68 -13.69
C GLY A 33 -5.78 13.80 -12.23
N GLY A 34 -6.77 13.00 -11.83
CA GLY A 34 -7.37 13.03 -10.50
C GLY A 34 -6.35 12.68 -9.41
N LEU A 35 -5.54 11.64 -9.62
CA LEU A 35 -4.48 11.28 -8.66
C LEU A 35 -3.46 12.42 -8.49
N ALA A 36 -3.01 13.03 -9.60
CA ALA A 36 -2.08 14.16 -9.54
C ALA A 36 -2.69 15.37 -8.79
N THR A 37 -3.99 15.60 -8.95
CA THR A 37 -4.73 16.65 -8.22
C THR A 37 -4.80 16.34 -6.73
N LEU A 38 -5.09 15.09 -6.35
CA LEU A 38 -5.12 14.68 -4.95
C LEU A 38 -3.75 14.82 -4.27
N VAL A 39 -2.67 14.52 -5.01
CA VAL A 39 -1.30 14.73 -4.53
C VAL A 39 -1.01 16.22 -4.31
N ALA A 40 -1.36 17.07 -5.28
CA ALA A 40 -1.08 18.51 -5.21
C ALA A 40 -1.91 19.23 -4.15
N ASP A 41 -3.21 18.91 -4.07
CA ASP A 41 -4.19 19.76 -3.38
C ASP A 41 -4.80 19.11 -2.13
N ARG A 42 -4.56 17.81 -1.89
CA ARG A 42 -5.18 17.04 -0.80
C ARG A 42 -4.21 16.24 0.04
N HIS A 43 -2.91 16.51 -0.06
CA HIS A 43 -1.86 15.87 0.75
C HIS A 43 -1.78 14.35 0.60
N VAL A 44 -2.30 13.77 -0.49
CA VAL A 44 -2.17 12.33 -0.77
C VAL A 44 -0.72 12.04 -1.16
N VAL A 45 -0.12 11.06 -0.52
CA VAL A 45 1.29 10.70 -0.71
C VAL A 45 1.51 9.21 -0.95
N GLY A 46 0.44 8.44 -1.13
CA GLY A 46 0.53 7.04 -1.49
C GLY A 46 -0.83 6.47 -1.89
N VAL A 47 -0.81 5.31 -2.52
CA VAL A 47 -2.02 4.63 -3.00
C VAL A 47 -1.97 3.15 -2.65
N THR A 48 -3.11 2.58 -2.25
CA THR A 48 -3.29 1.14 -2.15
C THR A 48 -4.34 0.64 -3.13
N THR A 49 -4.09 -0.51 -3.73
CA THR A 49 -5.08 -1.25 -4.52
C THR A 49 -5.45 -2.56 -3.83
N ASN A 50 -6.54 -3.17 -4.30
CA ASN A 50 -6.99 -4.51 -3.93
C ASN A 50 -7.84 -5.07 -5.09
N PRO A 51 -8.07 -6.39 -5.15
CA PRO A 51 -8.83 -7.01 -6.24
C PRO A 51 -10.24 -6.43 -6.44
N THR A 52 -10.92 -6.04 -5.35
CA THR A 52 -12.28 -5.47 -5.43
C THR A 52 -12.29 -4.10 -6.10
N ILE A 53 -11.26 -3.27 -5.86
CA ILE A 53 -11.10 -1.97 -6.53
C ILE A 53 -11.01 -2.17 -8.05
N PHE A 54 -10.17 -3.11 -8.51
CA PHE A 54 -10.03 -3.38 -9.95
C PHE A 54 -11.27 -4.01 -10.56
N ALA A 55 -11.94 -4.94 -9.87
CA ALA A 55 -13.19 -5.52 -10.37
C ALA A 55 -14.29 -4.45 -10.56
N SER A 56 -14.39 -3.49 -9.63
CA SER A 56 -15.30 -2.36 -9.77
C SER A 56 -14.92 -1.46 -10.95
N ALA A 57 -13.63 -1.17 -11.13
CA ALA A 57 -13.16 -0.33 -12.23
C ALA A 57 -13.37 -1.00 -13.60
N LEU A 58 -13.10 -2.30 -13.71
CA LEU A 58 -13.29 -3.07 -14.94
C LEU A 58 -14.76 -3.23 -15.34
N SER A 59 -15.68 -3.28 -14.37
CA SER A 59 -17.11 -3.39 -14.64
C SER A 59 -17.75 -2.06 -15.05
N THR A 60 -17.02 -0.94 -14.99
CA THR A 60 -17.55 0.40 -15.23
C THR A 60 -16.73 1.19 -16.27
N GLY A 61 -17.39 1.53 -17.37
CA GLY A 61 -16.87 2.45 -18.39
C GLY A 61 -16.02 1.80 -19.49
N ASP A 62 -15.85 2.54 -20.58
CA ASP A 62 -15.34 2.02 -21.87
C ASP A 62 -13.80 2.14 -21.98
N ARG A 63 -13.11 2.64 -20.94
CA ARG A 63 -11.66 2.94 -20.99
C ARG A 63 -10.78 1.69 -20.94
N TYR A 64 -11.34 0.54 -20.61
CA TYR A 64 -10.64 -0.75 -20.63
C TYR A 64 -10.79 -1.47 -21.97
N ASP A 65 -11.70 -1.04 -22.84
CA ASP A 65 -12.11 -1.78 -24.04
C ASP A 65 -10.94 -2.12 -24.97
N GLU A 66 -10.07 -1.15 -25.26
CA GLU A 66 -8.92 -1.38 -26.15
C GLU A 66 -7.97 -2.45 -25.58
N GLN A 67 -7.70 -2.39 -24.28
CA GLN A 67 -6.82 -3.38 -23.62
C GLN A 67 -7.52 -4.73 -23.48
N LEU A 68 -8.83 -4.75 -23.19
CA LEU A 68 -9.61 -5.98 -23.15
C LEU A 68 -9.67 -6.66 -24.53
N HIS A 69 -9.78 -5.89 -25.61
CA HIS A 69 -9.68 -6.41 -26.98
C HIS A 69 -8.28 -6.97 -27.27
N ALA A 70 -7.22 -6.28 -26.86
CA ALA A 70 -5.85 -6.78 -27.02
C ALA A 70 -5.58 -8.06 -26.21
N LEU A 71 -6.28 -8.24 -25.10
CA LEU A 71 -6.21 -9.43 -24.24
C LEU A 71 -7.25 -10.50 -24.60
N ALA A 72 -8.02 -10.32 -25.67
CA ALA A 72 -9.03 -11.27 -26.08
C ALA A 72 -8.40 -12.64 -26.37
N GLY A 73 -8.87 -13.68 -25.67
CA GLY A 73 -8.33 -15.04 -25.74
C GLY A 73 -7.23 -15.37 -24.74
N SER A 74 -6.82 -14.40 -23.90
CA SER A 74 -5.99 -14.68 -22.72
C SER A 74 -6.82 -15.36 -21.63
N ASP A 75 -6.15 -16.05 -20.71
CA ASP A 75 -6.79 -16.47 -19.46
C ASP A 75 -7.27 -15.24 -18.67
N LEU A 76 -8.39 -15.39 -17.95
CA LEU A 76 -8.99 -14.30 -17.19
C LEU A 76 -8.03 -13.73 -16.14
N ASP A 77 -7.31 -14.60 -15.44
CA ASP A 77 -6.40 -14.20 -14.37
C ASP A 77 -5.20 -13.45 -14.96
N ASP A 78 -4.68 -13.91 -16.11
CA ASP A 78 -3.61 -13.24 -16.86
C ASP A 78 -4.04 -11.85 -17.34
N ALA A 79 -5.28 -11.72 -17.83
CA ALA A 79 -5.82 -10.44 -18.30
C ALA A 79 -5.98 -9.43 -17.15
N VAL A 80 -6.58 -9.85 -16.03
CA VAL A 80 -6.71 -9.01 -14.83
C VAL A 80 -5.34 -8.59 -14.33
N PHE A 81 -4.39 -9.51 -14.29
CA PHE A 81 -3.02 -9.24 -13.87
C PHE A 81 -2.32 -8.25 -14.81
N ALA A 82 -2.46 -8.39 -16.13
CA ALA A 82 -1.91 -7.44 -17.12
C ALA A 82 -2.47 -6.02 -16.97
N ILE A 83 -3.79 -5.88 -16.79
CA ILE A 83 -4.44 -4.59 -16.60
C ILE A 83 -3.95 -3.93 -15.30
N THR A 84 -4.03 -4.67 -14.20
CA THR A 84 -3.67 -4.21 -12.86
C THR A 84 -2.22 -3.71 -12.80
N ARG A 85 -1.27 -4.46 -13.41
CA ARG A 85 0.15 -4.05 -13.49
C ARG A 85 0.33 -2.73 -14.23
N THR A 86 -0.38 -2.54 -15.35
CA THR A 86 -0.31 -1.33 -16.17
C THR A 86 -0.70 -0.10 -15.35
N GLU A 87 -1.78 -0.21 -14.58
CA GLU A 87 -2.31 0.89 -13.76
C GLU A 87 -1.42 1.19 -12.58
N VAL A 88 -0.92 0.16 -11.91
CA VAL A 88 0.03 0.32 -10.80
C VAL A 88 1.32 0.98 -11.28
N ARG A 89 1.84 0.60 -12.46
CA ARG A 89 3.00 1.27 -13.06
C ARG A 89 2.73 2.76 -13.31
N ALA A 90 1.57 3.10 -13.87
CA ALA A 90 1.18 4.49 -14.11
C ALA A 90 0.99 5.27 -12.79
N GLY A 91 0.40 4.66 -11.76
CA GLY A 91 0.30 5.23 -10.42
C GLY A 91 1.66 5.51 -9.79
N CYS A 92 2.61 4.56 -9.94
CA CYS A 92 3.99 4.74 -9.52
C CYS A 92 4.64 5.93 -10.22
N ASP A 93 4.39 6.11 -11.52
CA ASP A 93 4.92 7.24 -12.29
C ASP A 93 4.35 8.59 -11.81
N VAL A 94 3.05 8.65 -11.50
CA VAL A 94 2.42 9.86 -10.91
C VAL A 94 2.98 10.20 -9.53
N LEU A 95 3.24 9.20 -8.70
CA LEU A 95 3.76 9.39 -7.33
C LEU A 95 5.29 9.49 -7.26
N ARG A 96 5.99 9.32 -8.38
CA ARG A 96 7.45 9.37 -8.43
C ARG A 96 8.04 10.67 -7.85
N PRO A 97 7.51 11.87 -8.17
CA PRO A 97 8.03 13.12 -7.57
C PRO A 97 7.84 13.22 -6.05
N VAL A 98 6.85 12.52 -5.49
CA VAL A 98 6.68 12.43 -4.02
C VAL A 98 7.72 11.48 -3.44
N ASN A 99 7.93 10.33 -4.12
CA ASN A 99 8.93 9.35 -3.71
C ASN A 99 10.34 9.95 -3.68
N ASP A 100 10.73 10.67 -4.74
CA ASP A 100 12.06 11.28 -4.83
C ASP A 100 12.27 12.37 -3.77
N ARG A 101 11.29 13.25 -3.50
CA ARG A 101 11.47 14.33 -2.50
C ARG A 101 11.48 13.84 -1.06
N THR A 102 10.95 12.64 -0.81
CA THR A 102 10.83 12.06 0.53
C THR A 102 11.85 10.94 0.75
N ASP A 103 12.86 10.83 -0.11
CA ASP A 103 13.89 9.79 -0.05
C ASP A 103 13.30 8.38 0.09
N GLY A 104 12.22 8.12 -0.63
CA GLY A 104 11.57 6.82 -0.65
C GLY A 104 10.62 6.54 0.51
N VAL A 105 10.44 7.46 1.47
CA VAL A 105 9.51 7.28 2.61
C VAL A 105 8.06 7.24 2.12
N ASP A 106 7.68 8.17 1.25
CA ASP A 106 6.34 8.27 0.66
C ASP A 106 6.38 8.06 -0.87
N GLY A 107 5.30 8.40 -1.56
CA GLY A 107 5.15 8.24 -3.00
C GLY A 107 4.99 6.79 -3.44
N LYS A 108 4.44 5.94 -2.58
CA LYS A 108 4.36 4.49 -2.79
C LYS A 108 3.01 4.08 -3.39
N VAL A 109 3.01 3.02 -4.20
CA VAL A 109 1.79 2.37 -4.70
C VAL A 109 1.85 0.90 -4.31
N SER A 110 0.79 0.38 -3.69
CA SER A 110 0.72 -1.04 -3.36
C SER A 110 -0.20 -1.84 -4.27
N ILE A 111 0.27 -3.01 -4.71
CA ILE A 111 -0.49 -4.03 -5.45
C ILE A 111 -0.59 -5.30 -4.61
N GLU A 112 -1.75 -5.94 -4.55
CA GLU A 112 -1.95 -7.16 -3.75
C GLU A 112 -1.65 -8.42 -4.57
N VAL A 113 -1.01 -9.40 -3.92
CA VAL A 113 -0.95 -10.78 -4.44
C VAL A 113 -2.37 -11.36 -4.53
N ASP A 114 -2.54 -12.40 -5.33
CA ASP A 114 -3.80 -13.11 -5.44
C ASP A 114 -4.22 -13.67 -4.07
N PRO A 115 -5.40 -13.29 -3.54
CA PRO A 115 -5.89 -13.78 -2.25
C PRO A 115 -6.00 -15.31 -2.15
N ARG A 116 -6.15 -16.01 -3.27
CA ARG A 116 -6.19 -17.49 -3.31
C ARG A 116 -4.86 -18.11 -2.87
N LEU A 117 -3.75 -17.37 -2.96
CA LEU A 117 -2.42 -17.82 -2.55
C LEU A 117 -2.14 -17.62 -1.06
N ALA A 118 -3.08 -17.06 -0.28
CA ALA A 118 -2.85 -16.73 1.13
C ALA A 118 -2.47 -17.92 2.04
N GLY A 119 -2.69 -19.16 1.58
CA GLY A 119 -2.28 -20.40 2.25
C GLY A 119 -1.00 -21.06 1.68
N ASP A 120 -0.38 -20.48 0.66
CA ASP A 120 0.75 -21.06 -0.07
C ASP A 120 1.93 -20.08 -0.09
N THR A 121 2.95 -20.39 0.71
CA THR A 121 4.16 -19.57 0.84
C THR A 121 4.90 -19.44 -0.49
N ASP A 122 5.16 -20.55 -1.18
CA ASP A 122 6.04 -20.58 -2.35
C ASP A 122 5.36 -19.88 -3.53
N ALA A 123 4.06 -20.12 -3.72
CA ALA A 123 3.28 -19.42 -4.72
C ALA A 123 3.22 -17.90 -4.44
N THR A 124 3.06 -17.50 -3.18
CA THR A 124 3.07 -16.08 -2.78
C THR A 124 4.43 -15.44 -3.06
N VAL A 125 5.54 -16.12 -2.76
CA VAL A 125 6.89 -15.64 -3.06
C VAL A 125 7.07 -15.46 -4.56
N HIS A 126 6.72 -16.49 -5.37
CA HIS A 126 6.84 -16.42 -6.82
C HIS A 126 6.05 -15.25 -7.41
N GLN A 127 4.79 -15.08 -7.01
CA GLN A 127 3.97 -13.98 -7.52
C GLN A 127 4.48 -12.61 -7.04
N THR A 128 5.02 -12.53 -5.83
CA THR A 128 5.63 -11.30 -5.31
C THR A 128 6.80 -10.85 -6.16
N HIS A 129 7.69 -11.77 -6.54
CA HIS A 129 8.81 -11.48 -7.44
C HIS A 129 8.32 -11.10 -8.84
N ALA A 130 7.36 -11.84 -9.40
CA ALA A 130 6.79 -11.52 -10.72
C ALA A 130 6.19 -10.11 -10.76
N LEU A 131 5.37 -9.75 -9.77
CA LEU A 131 4.79 -8.41 -9.64
C LEU A 131 5.86 -7.32 -9.56
N TRP A 132 6.90 -7.56 -8.76
CA TRP A 132 7.99 -6.60 -8.58
C TRP A 132 8.75 -6.35 -9.88
N ASP A 133 9.16 -7.41 -10.56
CA ASP A 133 9.98 -7.34 -11.77
C ASP A 133 9.21 -6.73 -12.94
N GLU A 134 7.94 -7.11 -13.11
CA GLU A 134 7.13 -6.66 -14.25
C GLU A 134 6.67 -5.21 -14.13
N VAL A 135 6.28 -4.77 -12.92
CA VAL A 135 5.98 -3.36 -12.68
C VAL A 135 7.25 -2.53 -12.80
N GLY A 136 8.39 -3.00 -12.27
CA GLY A 136 9.70 -2.39 -12.47
C GLY A 136 9.75 -0.92 -12.06
N ARG A 137 9.24 -0.60 -10.86
CA ARG A 137 9.26 0.73 -10.26
C ARG A 137 9.74 0.67 -8.81
N PRO A 138 10.68 1.54 -8.39
CA PRO A 138 11.27 1.48 -7.05
C PRO A 138 10.31 1.91 -5.93
N ASN A 139 9.20 2.56 -6.29
CA ASN A 139 8.15 2.99 -5.38
C ASN A 139 6.94 2.04 -5.34
N LEU A 140 7.05 0.86 -5.94
CA LEU A 140 6.09 -0.21 -5.73
C LEU A 140 6.17 -0.75 -4.29
N MET A 141 5.04 -1.25 -3.78
CA MET A 141 4.98 -2.19 -2.66
C MET A 141 4.11 -3.38 -3.04
N VAL A 142 4.57 -4.60 -2.77
CA VAL A 142 3.73 -5.80 -2.91
C VAL A 142 3.00 -6.02 -1.60
N ARG A 143 1.67 -6.14 -1.66
CA ARG A 143 0.82 -6.32 -0.49
C ARG A 143 0.61 -7.81 -0.25
N ILE A 144 1.03 -8.28 0.93
CA ILE A 144 0.99 -9.69 1.33
C ILE A 144 0.17 -9.81 2.62
N PRO A 145 -0.83 -10.71 2.69
CA PRO A 145 -1.62 -10.91 3.89
C PRO A 145 -0.79 -11.57 5.01
N ALA A 146 -0.98 -11.12 6.24
CA ALA A 146 -0.32 -11.65 7.44
C ALA A 146 -0.94 -12.98 7.90
N THR A 147 -1.10 -13.94 7.00
CA THR A 147 -1.41 -15.32 7.36
C THR A 147 -0.15 -16.01 7.87
N THR A 148 -0.28 -17.18 8.50
CA THR A 148 0.89 -17.96 8.90
C THR A 148 1.78 -18.36 7.72
N ALA A 149 1.18 -18.66 6.55
CA ALA A 149 1.92 -18.93 5.31
C ALA A 149 2.47 -17.65 4.64
N GLY A 150 1.85 -16.49 4.88
CA GLY A 150 2.33 -15.20 4.39
C GLY A 150 3.59 -14.70 5.10
N LEU A 151 3.80 -15.06 6.37
CA LEU A 151 4.97 -14.58 7.14
C LEU A 151 6.32 -14.96 6.51
N PRO A 152 6.58 -16.22 6.13
CA PRO A 152 7.84 -16.55 5.44
C PRO A 152 7.94 -15.88 4.06
N ALA A 153 6.83 -15.67 3.37
CA ALA A 153 6.82 -14.95 2.10
C ALA A 153 7.21 -13.47 2.26
N ILE A 154 6.73 -12.82 3.34
CA ILE A 154 7.15 -11.45 3.72
C ILE A 154 8.65 -11.41 3.98
N THR A 155 9.18 -12.35 4.77
CA THR A 155 10.63 -12.47 5.04
C THR A 155 11.43 -12.59 3.74
N ALA A 156 11.04 -13.51 2.86
CA ALA A 156 11.73 -13.77 1.59
C ALA A 156 11.71 -12.55 0.66
N ALA A 157 10.56 -11.88 0.53
CA ALA A 157 10.42 -10.66 -0.27
C ALA A 157 11.37 -9.55 0.24
N ILE A 158 11.38 -9.31 1.55
CA ILE A 158 12.26 -8.31 2.18
C ILE A 158 13.72 -8.69 1.96
N ALA A 159 14.11 -9.95 2.20
CA ALA A 159 15.47 -10.43 1.93
C ALA A 159 15.90 -10.19 0.46
N GLY A 160 14.95 -10.35 -0.47
CA GLY A 160 15.10 -10.05 -1.90
C GLY A 160 15.20 -8.56 -2.24
N GLY A 161 14.95 -7.65 -1.29
CA GLY A 161 14.93 -6.20 -1.52
C GLY A 161 13.61 -5.69 -2.08
N ILE A 162 12.50 -6.41 -1.86
CA ILE A 162 11.16 -6.04 -2.30
C ILE A 162 10.43 -5.30 -1.17
N SER A 163 9.79 -4.17 -1.51
CA SER A 163 8.98 -3.39 -0.58
C SER A 163 7.66 -4.10 -0.32
N VAL A 164 7.31 -4.30 0.96
CA VAL A 164 6.10 -5.06 1.32
C VAL A 164 5.11 -4.20 2.11
N ASN A 165 3.84 -4.22 1.69
CA ASN A 165 2.70 -3.72 2.46
C ASN A 165 2.01 -4.90 3.17
N VAL A 166 2.23 -5.06 4.47
CA VAL A 166 1.63 -6.20 5.19
C VAL A 166 0.19 -5.89 5.58
N THR A 167 -0.75 -6.73 5.15
CA THR A 167 -2.20 -6.52 5.32
C THR A 167 -2.86 -7.56 6.21
N LEU A 168 -4.12 -7.32 6.60
CA LEU A 168 -4.95 -8.24 7.39
C LEU A 168 -4.36 -8.57 8.77
N ILE A 169 -3.80 -7.56 9.44
CA ILE A 169 -3.31 -7.67 10.82
C ILE A 169 -4.42 -7.23 11.78
N PHE A 170 -4.96 -8.19 12.53
CA PHE A 170 -6.08 -7.97 13.45
C PHE A 170 -5.76 -8.30 14.93
N SER A 171 -4.57 -8.82 15.23
CA SER A 171 -4.14 -9.13 16.59
C SER A 171 -2.72 -8.62 16.86
N LEU A 172 -2.44 -8.30 18.13
CA LEU A 172 -1.10 -7.91 18.57
C LEU A 172 -0.08 -9.04 18.38
N ASP A 173 -0.50 -10.30 18.57
CA ASP A 173 0.38 -11.45 18.36
C ASP A 173 0.77 -11.58 16.89
N ARG A 174 -0.19 -11.39 15.97
CA ARG A 174 0.13 -11.38 14.54
C ARG A 174 1.02 -10.20 14.18
N TYR A 175 0.78 -9.03 14.76
CA TYR A 175 1.63 -7.85 14.55
C TYR A 175 3.08 -8.11 14.97
N ARG A 176 3.32 -8.72 16.13
CA ARG A 176 4.67 -9.10 16.58
C ARG A 176 5.35 -10.06 15.60
N GLN A 177 4.63 -11.08 15.15
CA GLN A 177 5.16 -12.02 14.16
C GLN A 177 5.52 -11.36 12.82
N VAL A 178 4.78 -10.33 12.41
CA VAL A 178 5.12 -9.53 11.22
C VAL A 178 6.40 -8.72 11.44
N VAL A 179 6.58 -8.13 12.63
CA VAL A 179 7.82 -7.43 13.00
C VAL A 179 9.00 -8.40 12.99
N ASP A 180 8.83 -9.61 13.53
CA ASP A 180 9.87 -10.65 13.53
C ASP A 180 10.23 -11.09 12.10
N ALA A 181 9.22 -11.31 11.25
CA ALA A 181 9.42 -11.64 9.83
C ALA A 181 10.17 -10.53 9.08
N PHE A 182 9.83 -9.26 9.37
CA PHE A 182 10.52 -8.11 8.80
C PHE A 182 11.98 -8.05 9.23
N ALA A 183 12.25 -8.17 10.53
CA ALA A 183 13.62 -8.17 11.08
C ALA A 183 14.46 -9.31 10.48
N LEU A 184 13.91 -10.52 10.41
CA LEU A 184 14.57 -11.67 9.81
C LEU A 184 14.88 -11.44 8.31
N GLY A 185 13.97 -10.81 7.57
CA GLY A 185 14.20 -10.46 6.16
C GLY A 185 15.38 -9.48 6.00
N LEU A 186 15.47 -8.46 6.86
CA LEU A 186 16.60 -7.52 6.88
C LEU A 186 17.92 -8.22 7.24
N GLU A 187 17.91 -9.11 8.24
CA GLU A 187 19.09 -9.89 8.61
C GLU A 187 19.59 -10.76 7.46
N GLN A 188 18.68 -11.41 6.73
CA GLN A 188 19.02 -12.20 5.54
C GLN A 188 19.57 -11.32 4.40
N ALA A 189 18.95 -10.17 4.13
CA ALA A 189 19.45 -9.20 3.16
C ALA A 189 20.87 -8.75 3.51
N TRP A 190 21.13 -8.39 4.77
CA TRP A 190 22.44 -7.97 5.23
C TRP A 190 23.50 -9.07 5.07
N ARG A 191 23.16 -10.31 5.45
CA ARG A 191 24.08 -11.46 5.31
C ARG A 191 24.45 -11.79 3.87
N THR A 192 23.61 -11.41 2.90
CA THR A 192 23.90 -11.56 1.46
C THR A 192 24.62 -10.34 0.87
N GLY A 193 25.01 -9.37 1.70
CA GLY A 193 25.77 -8.18 1.29
C GLY A 193 24.91 -7.07 0.71
N ARG A 194 23.57 -7.11 0.87
CA ARG A 194 22.68 -6.04 0.42
C ARG A 194 22.81 -4.82 1.33
N ASP A 195 22.83 -3.63 0.73
CA ASP A 195 22.81 -2.37 1.45
C ASP A 195 21.42 -2.11 2.04
N LEU A 196 21.34 -2.10 3.37
CA LEU A 196 20.09 -1.85 4.10
C LEU A 196 19.62 -0.39 4.00
N SER A 197 20.49 0.57 3.68
CA SER A 197 20.07 1.96 3.49
C SER A 197 19.25 2.14 2.20
N SER A 198 19.48 1.25 1.23
CA SER A 198 18.70 1.15 0.00
C SER A 198 17.45 0.29 0.13
N MET A 199 17.22 -0.30 1.31
CA MET A 199 16.13 -1.25 1.46
C MET A 199 14.77 -0.56 1.52
N PRO A 200 13.80 -1.10 0.77
CA PRO A 200 12.48 -0.50 0.73
C PRO A 200 11.79 -0.54 2.10
N ALA A 201 11.05 0.53 2.43
CA ALA A 201 10.24 0.59 3.64
C ALA A 201 9.13 -0.49 3.65
N TRP A 202 8.80 -1.00 4.84
CA TRP A 202 7.57 -1.75 5.08
C TRP A 202 6.51 -0.84 5.70
N ARG A 203 5.25 -1.11 5.40
CA ARG A 203 4.11 -0.46 6.06
C ARG A 203 3.06 -1.52 6.37
N THR A 204 2.30 -1.29 7.44
CA THR A 204 1.13 -2.11 7.76
C THR A 204 -0.13 -1.33 7.51
N ARG A 205 -1.16 -2.03 7.06
CA ARG A 205 -2.53 -1.53 7.07
C ARG A 205 -3.37 -2.39 8.00
N SER A 206 -3.83 -1.80 9.10
CA SER A 206 -4.93 -2.38 9.87
C SER A 206 -6.23 -2.04 9.14
N THR A 207 -6.85 -3.02 8.52
CA THR A 207 -8.19 -2.86 7.95
C THR A 207 -9.23 -2.89 9.06
N LYS A 208 -10.32 -2.14 8.88
CA LYS A 208 -11.43 -2.05 9.83
C LYS A 208 -12.01 -3.44 10.11
N ASP A 209 -12.31 -3.71 11.37
CA ASP A 209 -13.01 -4.92 11.83
C ASP A 209 -14.33 -5.10 11.04
N PRO A 210 -14.50 -6.22 10.30
CA PRO A 210 -15.70 -6.48 9.49
C PRO A 210 -16.96 -6.65 10.35
N SER A 211 -16.85 -6.83 11.66
CA SER A 211 -17.99 -6.94 12.58
C SER A 211 -18.58 -5.58 13.00
N ARG A 212 -17.94 -4.45 12.64
CA ARG A 212 -18.46 -3.12 12.99
C ARG A 212 -19.38 -2.55 11.88
N PRO A 213 -20.64 -2.22 12.19
CA PRO A 213 -21.55 -1.65 11.20
C PRO A 213 -21.04 -0.30 10.66
N HIS A 214 -21.47 0.04 9.44
CA HIS A 214 -21.23 1.34 8.84
C HIS A 214 -21.71 2.44 9.78
N ALA A 215 -20.81 3.35 10.15
CA ALA A 215 -21.18 4.54 10.91
C ALA A 215 -21.95 5.48 9.96
N GLY A 216 -23.26 5.31 9.94
CA GLY A 216 -24.18 6.32 9.42
C GLY A 216 -23.99 7.62 10.19
N ASN A 217 -24.08 8.71 9.44
CA ASN A 217 -23.99 10.12 9.82
C ASN A 217 -24.31 10.40 11.31
N ALA A 218 -23.29 10.41 12.17
CA ALA A 218 -23.40 10.85 13.55
C ALA A 218 -22.27 11.84 13.83
N SER A 219 -22.64 13.03 14.32
CA SER A 219 -21.74 14.12 14.70
C SER A 219 -20.57 13.61 15.55
N PRO A 220 -19.35 14.15 15.36
CA PRO A 220 -18.16 13.59 15.99
C PRO A 220 -18.25 13.74 17.51
N PRO A 221 -18.04 12.66 18.29
CA PRO A 221 -17.85 12.79 19.72
C PRO A 221 -16.51 13.49 19.97
N THR A 222 -16.53 14.48 20.85
CA THR A 222 -15.35 15.19 21.34
C THR A 222 -14.42 14.23 22.09
N ALA A 223 -13.42 13.70 21.38
CA ALA A 223 -12.36 12.91 22.00
C ALA A 223 -11.35 13.85 22.68
N ARG A 224 -11.41 13.94 24.01
CA ARG A 224 -10.32 14.51 24.82
C ARG A 224 -9.16 13.52 24.82
N ILE A 225 -8.03 13.91 24.22
CA ILE A 225 -6.76 13.21 24.34
C ILE A 225 -6.23 13.47 25.76
N ARG A 226 -6.22 12.44 26.63
CA ARG A 226 -5.40 12.44 27.85
C ARG A 226 -3.98 12.02 27.48
N ASN A 227 -3.02 12.90 27.78
CA ASN A 227 -1.60 12.66 27.57
C ASN A 227 -1.01 12.14 28.89
N ASP A 228 -1.01 10.83 29.09
CA ASP A 228 -0.30 10.22 30.21
C ASP A 228 1.15 10.00 29.80
N ARG A 229 2.01 10.97 30.15
CA ARG A 229 3.47 10.85 30.03
C ARG A 229 3.97 9.78 31.01
N CYS A 230 4.56 8.70 30.49
CA CYS A 230 5.46 7.83 31.26
C CYS A 230 6.68 8.65 31.72
N GLY A 231 6.75 8.95 33.02
CA GLY A 231 7.96 9.40 33.69
C GLY A 231 8.71 8.20 34.27
N LEU A 232 9.99 8.04 33.92
CA LEU A 232 10.93 7.21 34.67
C LEU A 232 11.50 8.05 35.83
N PRO A 233 11.71 7.48 37.03
CA PRO A 233 12.32 8.22 38.15
C PRO A 233 13.85 8.28 38.01
N PRO A 234 14.50 9.35 38.50
CA PRO A 234 15.95 9.50 38.44
C PRO A 234 16.67 8.64 39.51
N GLN A 235 17.91 8.24 39.20
CA GLN A 235 18.90 7.76 40.18
C GLN A 235 19.55 8.94 40.90
#